data_AF-A0A959QLA9-F1
#
_entry.id   AF-A0A959QLA9-F1
#
_cell.length_a   1.000
_cell.length_b   1.000
_cell.length_c   1.000
_cell.angle_alpha   90.00
_cell.angle_beta   90.00
_cell.angle_gamma   90.00
#
_symmetry.space_group_name_H-M   'P 1'
#
loop_
_entity.id
_entity.type
_entity.pdbx_description
1 polymer ?
#
loop_
_entity_poly.entity_id
_entity_poly.type
_entity_poly.pdbx_seq_one_letter_code
_entity_poly.pdbx_strand_id
1 'polypeptide(L)'
;HLYYSNFLTQSKGDEAPQTLIVNGVWVSGSNKQPSYENYLQTTLTQSRYFPSDTSKIGILSIPARLYGKHIVPSTVLVNTTAGAINDDGEGNLYNGKDYVGNIIYQHGILMITSASTAFVDSLVTGSNITCSFTSSFDIWETQYKCTIRENEFNYSLNPSIISSSDGTPYQYVTGSFFFFFFTTIGSHRRKQLKKGIIDD
;
A
#
# COMPACT_ATOMS: atom_id res chain seq x y z
N HIS A 1 21.28 24.22 -1.35
CA HIS A 1 20.71 22.88 -1.42
C HIS A 1 21.83 21.91 -1.79
N LEU A 2 22.15 20.94 -0.93
CA LEU A 2 23.08 19.86 -1.29
C LEU A 2 22.31 18.85 -2.15
N TYR A 3 22.82 18.57 -3.35
CA TYR A 3 22.31 17.50 -4.21
C TYR A 3 23.14 16.25 -3.97
N TYR A 4 22.54 15.21 -3.42
CA TYR A 4 23.15 13.89 -3.41
C TYR A 4 22.88 13.23 -4.78
N SER A 5 23.93 12.87 -5.48
CA SER A 5 23.87 11.97 -6.64
C SER A 5 24.48 10.64 -6.23
N ASN A 6 23.94 9.52 -6.74
CA ASN A 6 24.46 8.20 -6.44
C ASN A 6 25.95 8.12 -6.79
N PHE A 7 26.70 7.31 -6.03
CA PHE A 7 28.06 6.92 -6.40
C PHE A 7 28.02 6.28 -7.80
N LEU A 8 28.85 6.79 -8.71
CA LEU A 8 29.01 6.23 -10.06
C LEU A 8 30.33 5.47 -10.09
N THR A 9 30.31 4.19 -10.47
CA THR A 9 31.52 3.40 -10.74
C THR A 9 32.28 3.92 -11.98
N GLN A 10 31.65 4.75 -12.83
CA GLN A 10 32.26 5.32 -14.03
C GLN A 10 31.88 6.79 -14.27
N SER A 11 32.78 7.54 -14.92
CA SER A 11 32.57 8.94 -15.30
C SER A 11 31.45 9.18 -16.33
N LYS A 12 30.95 8.11 -16.96
CA LYS A 12 29.81 8.13 -17.89
C LYS A 12 28.49 7.65 -17.25
N GLY A 13 28.47 7.42 -15.93
CA GLY A 13 27.32 6.84 -15.23
C GLY A 13 27.37 5.32 -15.12
N ASP A 14 26.54 4.77 -14.24
CA ASP A 14 26.35 3.33 -14.04
C ASP A 14 25.11 2.83 -14.78
N GLU A 15 25.06 1.52 -15.06
CA GLU A 15 23.87 0.87 -15.60
C GLU A 15 22.72 1.05 -14.60
N ALA A 16 21.60 1.62 -15.06
CA ALA A 16 20.42 1.77 -14.22
C ALA A 16 19.90 0.38 -13.79
N PRO A 17 19.54 0.15 -12.52
CA PRO A 17 18.84 -1.06 -12.14
C PRO A 17 17.52 -1.13 -12.93
N GLN A 18 17.41 -2.11 -13.83
CA GLN A 18 16.16 -2.48 -14.51
C GLN A 18 15.15 -2.89 -13.42
N THR A 19 13.84 -2.62 -13.49
CA THR A 19 12.89 -3.31 -14.38
C THR A 19 11.60 -2.50 -14.58
N LEU A 20 11.23 -2.20 -15.83
CA LEU A 20 9.82 -2.00 -16.21
C LEU A 20 9.47 -3.07 -17.25
N ILE A 21 8.50 -3.93 -16.93
CA ILE A 21 7.94 -4.90 -17.87
C ILE A 21 6.71 -4.26 -18.50
N VAL A 22 6.80 -3.88 -19.77
CA VAL A 22 5.64 -3.54 -20.58
C VAL A 22 5.40 -4.72 -21.52
N ASN A 23 4.27 -5.42 -21.35
CA ASN A 23 3.86 -6.56 -22.17
C ASN A 23 4.90 -7.70 -22.28
N GLY A 24 5.65 -7.98 -21.21
CA GLY A 24 6.62 -9.08 -21.19
C GLY A 24 7.94 -8.82 -21.91
N VAL A 25 8.17 -7.59 -22.39
CA VAL A 25 9.41 -7.18 -23.04
C VAL A 25 10.24 -6.29 -22.10
N TRP A 26 11.53 -6.60 -21.99
CA TRP A 26 12.50 -5.75 -21.32
C TRP A 26 12.74 -4.50 -22.16
N VAL A 27 12.33 -3.34 -21.64
CA VAL A 27 12.62 -2.05 -22.29
C VAL A 27 13.80 -1.42 -21.56
N SER A 28 14.93 -1.28 -22.25
CA SER A 28 16.13 -0.58 -21.76
C SER A 28 16.25 0.80 -22.40
N GLY A 29 16.49 1.84 -21.61
CA GLY A 29 16.88 3.15 -22.12
C GLY A 29 18.36 3.19 -22.53
N SER A 30 18.71 3.98 -23.54
CA SER A 30 20.10 4.12 -24.04
C SER A 30 21.01 4.95 -23.12
N ASN A 31 20.47 5.58 -22.07
CA ASN A 31 21.18 6.54 -21.23
C ASN A 31 21.54 5.90 -19.89
N LYS A 32 22.84 5.90 -19.56
CA LYS A 32 23.37 5.53 -18.25
C LYS A 32 23.11 6.64 -17.25
N GLN A 33 22.05 6.51 -16.47
CA GLN A 33 21.72 7.45 -15.39
C GLN A 33 21.26 6.65 -14.17
N PRO A 34 21.80 6.92 -12.98
CA PRO A 34 21.24 6.34 -11.77
C PRO A 34 19.80 6.84 -11.59
N SER A 35 18.89 5.95 -11.18
CA SER A 35 17.61 6.40 -10.64
C SER A 35 17.89 7.21 -9.36
N TYR A 36 17.42 8.44 -9.33
CA TYR A 36 17.45 9.27 -8.12
C TYR A 36 16.00 9.54 -7.71
N GLU A 37 15.64 9.10 -6.52
CA GLU A 37 14.45 9.60 -5.85
C GLU A 37 14.92 10.52 -4.73
N ASN A 38 14.50 11.78 -4.81
CA ASN A 38 14.82 12.77 -3.80
C ASN A 38 13.69 12.81 -2.77
N TYR A 39 13.92 12.17 -1.63
CA TYR A 39 13.01 12.26 -0.50
C TYR A 39 13.30 13.54 0.29
N LEU A 40 12.24 14.27 0.63
CA LEU A 40 12.36 15.41 1.54
C LEU A 40 12.97 14.93 2.86
N GLN A 41 13.96 15.67 3.35
CA GLN A 41 14.59 15.37 4.62
C GLN A 41 13.53 15.47 5.74
N THR A 42 13.53 14.47 6.62
CA THR A 42 12.67 14.47 7.82
C THR A 42 12.96 15.66 8.73
N THR A 43 11.94 16.17 9.41
CA THR A 43 12.08 17.18 10.48
C THR A 43 12.34 16.56 11.85
N LEU A 44 12.44 15.23 11.94
CA LEU A 44 12.63 14.50 13.18
C LEU A 44 14.07 14.61 13.73
N THR A 45 14.18 14.63 15.05
CA THR A 45 15.43 14.64 15.80
C THR A 45 15.99 13.23 16.00
N GLN A 46 16.59 12.70 14.94
CA GLN A 46 17.21 11.37 14.98
C GLN A 46 18.71 11.42 15.33
N SER A 47 19.13 10.56 16.27
CA SER A 47 20.54 10.25 16.51
C SER A 47 21.03 9.29 15.42
N ARG A 48 22.25 9.46 14.93
CA ARG A 48 22.88 8.52 13.99
C ARG A 48 24.20 8.03 14.54
N TYR A 49 24.31 6.72 14.67
CA TYR A 49 25.51 6.04 15.12
C TYR A 49 25.92 4.98 14.10
N PHE A 50 27.22 4.88 13.83
CA PHE A 50 27.80 3.83 13.00
C PHE A 50 28.83 3.04 13.84
N PRO A 51 28.72 1.70 13.90
CA PRO A 51 29.57 0.88 14.76
C PRO A 51 31.03 0.80 14.28
N SER A 52 31.94 0.45 15.20
CA SER A 52 33.35 0.14 14.91
C SER A 52 33.61 -1.38 14.84
N ASP A 53 34.82 -1.78 14.45
CA ASP A 53 35.23 -3.08 13.87
C ASP A 53 34.73 -4.41 14.48
N THR A 54 34.14 -4.43 15.68
CA THR A 54 33.63 -5.66 16.32
C THR A 54 32.10 -5.72 16.43
N SER A 55 31.40 -4.67 16.01
CA SER A 55 29.95 -4.56 16.14
C SER A 55 29.23 -4.97 14.86
N LYS A 56 28.04 -5.56 15.02
CA LYS A 56 27.20 -6.02 13.90
C LYS A 56 26.11 -4.98 13.59
N ILE A 57 25.77 -4.81 12.32
CA ILE A 57 24.63 -4.01 11.88
C ILE A 57 23.50 -4.97 11.48
N GLY A 58 22.32 -4.75 12.03
CA GLY A 58 21.10 -5.44 11.63
C GLY A 58 20.23 -4.53 10.77
N ILE A 59 19.67 -5.05 9.69
CA ILE A 59 18.67 -4.33 8.88
C ILE A 59 17.42 -5.18 8.81
N LEU A 60 16.29 -4.62 9.22
CA LEU A 60 14.98 -5.24 9.07
C LEU A 60 14.17 -4.41 8.09
N SER A 61 13.79 -5.03 6.97
CA SER A 61 12.96 -4.41 5.94
C SER A 61 11.54 -4.94 6.04
N ILE A 62 10.58 -4.04 6.23
CA ILE A 62 9.15 -4.32 6.17
C ILE A 62 8.70 -3.98 4.74
N PRO A 63 8.11 -4.92 3.98
CA PRO A 63 7.63 -4.64 2.64
C PRO A 63 6.51 -3.59 2.62
N ALA A 64 6.54 -2.65 1.67
CA ALA A 64 5.50 -1.62 1.50
C ALA A 64 4.08 -2.19 1.34
N ARG A 65 3.93 -3.43 0.90
CA ARG A 65 2.64 -4.13 0.84
C ARG A 65 1.98 -4.32 2.21
N LEU A 66 2.76 -4.32 3.30
CA LEU A 66 2.27 -4.50 4.67
C LEU A 66 1.92 -3.18 5.37
N TYR A 67 2.49 -2.04 4.96
CA TYR A 67 2.22 -0.76 5.60
C TYR A 67 1.58 0.30 4.70
N GLY A 68 1.54 0.10 3.39
CA GLY A 68 0.99 1.04 2.42
C GLY A 68 1.87 2.27 2.22
N LYS A 69 1.42 3.40 2.75
CA LYS A 69 2.01 4.73 2.58
C LYS A 69 3.20 4.95 3.51
N HIS A 70 3.04 4.65 4.78
CA HIS A 70 4.09 4.73 5.79
C HIS A 70 3.69 3.92 7.03
N ILE A 71 4.70 3.57 7.83
CA ILE A 71 4.51 3.05 9.18
C ILE A 71 4.20 4.21 10.12
N VAL A 72 3.19 4.06 11.00
CA VAL A 72 2.81 5.10 11.95
C VAL A 72 3.89 5.22 13.04
N PRO A 73 4.42 6.43 13.33
CA PRO A 73 5.42 6.63 14.37
C PRO A 73 4.95 6.19 15.77
N SER A 74 5.89 5.78 16.62
CA SER A 74 5.71 5.28 17.99
C SER A 74 4.94 3.94 18.09
N THR A 75 4.73 3.23 16.98
CA THR A 75 3.97 1.97 16.96
C THR A 75 4.83 0.73 16.76
N VAL A 76 6.10 0.90 16.41
CA VAL A 76 6.98 -0.22 16.08
C VAL A 76 7.55 -0.86 17.34
N LEU A 77 7.40 -2.18 17.41
CA LEU A 77 7.95 -3.05 18.44
C LEU A 77 8.53 -4.30 17.79
N VAL A 78 9.82 -4.54 18.01
CA VAL A 78 10.53 -5.75 17.55
C VAL A 78 10.91 -6.58 18.76
N ASN A 79 10.34 -7.77 18.90
CA ASN A 79 10.69 -8.72 19.95
C ASN A 79 11.51 -9.87 19.38
N THR A 80 12.57 -10.21 20.09
CA THR A 80 13.43 -11.36 19.84
C THR A 80 13.65 -12.12 21.14
N THR A 81 14.30 -13.29 21.08
CA THR A 81 14.71 -14.00 22.30
C THR A 81 15.78 -13.26 23.11
N ALA A 82 16.49 -12.30 22.50
CA ALA A 82 17.55 -11.52 23.13
C ALA A 82 17.07 -10.18 23.73
N GLY A 83 15.81 -9.81 23.49
CA GLY A 83 15.23 -8.56 23.99
C GLY A 83 14.24 -7.92 23.02
N ALA A 84 13.85 -6.69 23.35
CA ALA A 84 12.86 -5.91 22.61
C ALA A 84 13.44 -4.55 22.19
N ILE A 85 13.02 -4.07 21.03
CA ILE A 85 13.31 -2.72 20.53
C ILE A 85 12.00 -1.98 20.30
N ASN A 86 11.92 -0.77 20.84
CA ASN A 86 10.77 0.13 20.77
C ASN A 86 11.12 1.39 19.96
N ASP A 87 10.16 1.89 19.21
CA ASP A 87 10.24 3.16 18.49
C ASP A 87 9.77 4.34 19.36
N ASP A 88 10.51 5.45 19.35
CA ASP A 88 10.19 6.67 20.08
C ASP A 88 9.26 7.63 19.33
N GLY A 89 8.99 7.37 18.05
CA GLY A 89 8.19 8.23 17.19
C GLY A 89 8.97 9.37 16.53
N GLU A 90 10.26 9.51 16.85
CA GLU A 90 11.18 10.50 16.28
C GLU A 90 12.25 9.86 15.38
N GLY A 91 12.01 8.62 14.94
CA GLY A 91 12.92 7.88 14.07
C GLY A 91 14.08 7.23 14.81
N ASN A 92 14.05 7.17 16.14
CA ASN A 92 15.03 6.43 16.94
C ASN A 92 14.42 5.15 17.50
N LEU A 93 15.26 4.13 17.59
CA LEU A 93 14.94 2.84 18.16
C LEU A 93 15.68 2.70 19.50
N TYR A 94 14.98 2.19 20.51
CA TYR A 94 15.50 2.02 21.87
C TYR A 94 15.31 0.58 22.37
N ASN A 95 16.34 0.05 23.04
CA ASN A 95 16.19 -1.10 23.92
C ASN A 95 16.18 -0.59 25.37
N GLY A 96 15.00 -0.53 25.97
CA GLY A 96 14.82 0.14 27.26
C GLY A 96 15.08 1.65 27.14
N LYS A 97 16.21 2.13 27.68
CA LYS A 97 16.65 3.54 27.60
C LYS A 97 17.84 3.74 26.66
N ASP A 98 18.40 2.66 26.13
CA ASP A 98 19.60 2.72 25.30
C ASP A 98 19.21 2.87 23.84
N TYR A 99 19.76 3.88 23.18
CA TYR A 99 19.62 4.06 21.74
C TYR A 99 20.30 2.89 21.00
N VAL A 100 19.57 2.24 20.10
CA VAL A 100 20.03 1.04 19.37
C VAL A 100 20.00 1.19 17.85
N GLY A 101 19.36 2.23 17.32
CA GLY A 101 19.29 2.45 15.88
C GLY A 101 18.20 3.41 15.44
N ASN A 102 17.80 3.31 14.18
CA ASN A 102 16.83 4.22 13.55
C ASN A 102 15.79 3.49 12.73
N ILE A 103 14.68 4.17 12.46
CA ILE A 103 13.64 3.73 11.52
C ILE A 103 13.35 4.83 10.49
N ILE A 104 13.16 4.40 9.24
CA ILE A 104 12.64 5.25 8.15
C ILE A 104 11.19 4.84 7.88
N TYR A 105 10.23 5.55 8.47
CA TYR A 105 8.80 5.23 8.41
C TYR A 105 8.23 5.09 7.00
N GLN A 106 8.66 5.96 6.09
CA GLN A 106 8.20 5.96 4.70
C GLN A 106 8.71 4.76 3.91
N HIS A 107 9.87 4.22 4.28
CA HIS A 107 10.51 3.11 3.56
C HIS A 107 10.32 1.76 4.28
N GLY A 108 9.86 1.77 5.53
CA GLY A 108 9.72 0.57 6.35
C GLY A 108 11.05 -0.10 6.64
N ILE A 109 12.13 0.68 6.77
CA ILE A 109 13.48 0.16 7.03
C ILE A 109 13.84 0.50 8.47
N LEU A 110 14.17 -0.53 9.25
CA LEU A 110 14.78 -0.40 10.56
C LEU A 110 16.26 -0.74 10.43
N MET A 111 17.11 0.16 10.93
CA MET A 111 18.56 0.00 10.97
C MET A 111 18.99 -0.10 12.43
N ILE A 112 19.60 -1.20 12.81
CA ILE A 112 20.05 -1.49 14.16
C ILE A 112 21.58 -1.44 14.14
N THR A 113 22.15 -0.44 14.82
CA THR A 113 23.57 -0.09 14.69
C THR A 113 24.33 -0.13 16.02
N SER A 114 23.65 0.04 17.15
CA SER A 114 24.24 0.02 18.50
C SER A 114 23.63 -1.03 19.43
N ALA A 115 22.80 -1.93 18.93
CA ALA A 115 22.32 -3.08 19.73
C ALA A 115 23.45 -4.08 20.03
N SER A 116 23.21 -4.96 21.01
CA SER A 116 24.11 -6.07 21.30
C SER A 116 24.25 -7.01 20.11
N THR A 117 25.42 -7.62 19.93
CA THR A 117 25.66 -8.61 18.88
C THR A 117 24.70 -9.80 18.99
N ALA A 118 24.35 -10.21 20.21
CA ALA A 118 23.36 -11.24 20.48
C ALA A 118 21.95 -10.86 19.98
N PHE A 119 21.57 -9.58 20.06
CA PHE A 119 20.31 -9.11 19.48
C PHE A 119 20.33 -9.23 17.97
N VAL A 120 21.39 -8.76 17.31
CA VAL A 120 21.53 -8.83 15.84
C VAL A 120 21.54 -10.30 15.37
N ASP A 121 22.22 -11.19 16.10
CA ASP A 121 22.23 -12.62 15.79
C ASP A 121 20.86 -13.27 15.98
N SER A 122 20.13 -12.89 17.04
CA SER A 122 18.74 -13.35 17.26
C SER A 122 17.79 -12.82 16.18
N LEU A 123 18.00 -11.62 15.65
CA LEU A 123 17.23 -11.05 14.54
C LEU A 123 17.47 -11.78 13.20
N VAL A 124 18.69 -12.27 12.95
CA VAL A 124 19.04 -12.89 11.66
C VAL A 124 18.81 -14.40 11.68
N THR A 125 19.14 -15.06 12.79
CA THR A 125 19.16 -16.53 12.90
C THR A 125 18.16 -17.09 13.89
N GLY A 126 17.50 -16.24 14.68
CA GLY A 126 16.53 -16.66 15.67
C GLY A 126 15.24 -17.18 15.04
N SER A 127 14.59 -18.12 15.71
CA SER A 127 13.34 -18.73 15.28
C SER A 127 12.09 -17.99 15.76
N ASN A 128 12.20 -17.22 16.85
CA ASN A 128 11.10 -16.49 17.46
C ASN A 128 11.37 -14.99 17.40
N ILE A 129 11.01 -14.38 16.27
CA ILE A 129 11.09 -12.95 16.03
C ILE A 129 9.71 -12.44 15.67
N THR A 130 9.25 -11.39 16.34
CA THR A 130 7.99 -10.72 16.00
C THR A 130 8.23 -9.24 15.83
N CYS A 131 7.61 -8.65 14.81
CA CYS A 131 7.60 -7.22 14.57
C CYS A 131 6.15 -6.77 14.45
N SER A 132 5.70 -5.92 15.37
CA SER A 132 4.37 -5.32 15.35
C SER A 132 4.48 -3.82 15.06
N PHE A 133 3.56 -3.31 14.24
CA PHE A 133 3.50 -1.91 13.84
C PHE A 133 2.09 -1.56 13.36
N THR A 134 1.76 -0.28 13.37
CA THR A 134 0.54 0.25 12.74
C THR A 134 0.86 0.82 11.36
N SER A 135 0.00 0.52 10.39
CA SER A 135 0.14 0.89 8.98
C SER A 135 -0.78 2.03 8.57
N SER A 136 -0.42 2.78 7.53
CA SER A 136 -1.28 3.79 6.88
C SER A 136 -1.53 3.43 5.42
N PHE A 137 -2.79 3.18 5.03
CA PHE A 137 -3.15 2.82 3.66
C PHE A 137 -4.11 3.85 3.05
N ASP A 138 -3.84 4.23 1.79
CA ASP A 138 -4.78 5.01 0.98
C ASP A 138 -5.66 4.01 0.19
N ILE A 139 -6.95 3.96 0.49
CA ILE A 139 -7.94 3.15 -0.23
C ILE A 139 -8.75 4.07 -1.14
N TRP A 140 -8.72 3.79 -2.44
CA TRP A 140 -9.54 4.50 -3.42
C TRP A 140 -10.80 3.71 -3.72
N GLU A 141 -11.95 4.30 -3.42
CA GLU A 141 -13.26 3.76 -3.79
C GLU A 141 -13.95 4.64 -4.83
N THR A 142 -14.69 4.01 -5.75
CA THR A 142 -15.56 4.73 -6.69
C THR A 142 -16.99 4.63 -6.20
N GLN A 143 -17.58 5.74 -5.77
CA GLN A 143 -18.98 5.80 -5.41
C GLN A 143 -19.84 6.19 -6.61
N TYR A 144 -20.92 5.45 -6.85
CA TYR A 144 -21.96 5.82 -7.81
C TYR A 144 -23.24 6.14 -7.04
N LYS A 145 -23.67 7.40 -7.09
CA LYS A 145 -24.96 7.84 -6.56
C LYS A 145 -25.92 8.06 -7.72
N CYS A 146 -26.96 7.23 -7.80
CA CYS A 146 -28.08 7.45 -8.73
C CYS A 146 -29.23 8.07 -7.95
N THR A 147 -29.65 9.27 -8.32
CA THR A 147 -30.88 9.90 -7.82
C THR A 147 -31.96 9.73 -8.86
N ILE A 148 -33.06 9.08 -8.49
CA ILE A 148 -34.21 8.88 -9.37
C ILE A 148 -35.27 9.92 -9.01
N ARG A 149 -35.79 10.63 -10.01
CA ARG A 149 -36.96 11.50 -9.84
C ARG A 149 -38.26 10.70 -9.99
N GLU A 150 -39.38 11.25 -9.49
CA GLU A 150 -40.71 10.62 -9.49
C GLU A 150 -41.22 10.16 -10.88
N ASN A 151 -40.59 10.60 -11.98
CA ASN A 151 -41.00 10.31 -13.35
C ASN A 151 -39.97 9.53 -14.21
N GLU A 152 -38.85 9.06 -13.64
CA GLU A 152 -37.75 8.48 -14.43
C GLU A 152 -37.85 6.94 -14.62
N PHE A 153 -38.76 6.24 -13.92
CA PHE A 153 -38.94 4.77 -14.00
C PHE A 153 -40.41 4.32 -14.00
N ASN A 154 -41.27 5.03 -14.74
CA ASN A 154 -42.71 4.74 -14.78
C ASN A 154 -43.11 3.63 -15.78
N TYR A 155 -42.15 3.01 -16.45
CA TYR A 155 -42.37 1.96 -17.44
C TYR A 155 -41.51 0.73 -17.15
N SER A 156 -42.05 -0.47 -17.34
CA SER A 156 -41.29 -1.71 -17.25
C SER A 156 -40.79 -2.16 -18.63
N LEU A 157 -39.54 -2.63 -18.64
CA LEU A 157 -38.89 -3.26 -19.79
C LEU A 157 -39.11 -4.78 -19.83
N ASN A 158 -39.98 -5.34 -18.98
CA ASN A 158 -40.25 -6.78 -18.99
C ASN A 158 -41.00 -7.16 -20.29
N PRO A 159 -40.41 -8.00 -21.17
CA PRO A 159 -41.03 -8.39 -22.44
C PRO A 159 -42.36 -9.14 -22.27
N SER A 160 -42.58 -9.79 -21.13
CA SER A 160 -43.83 -10.52 -20.85
C SER A 160 -45.02 -9.60 -20.55
N ILE A 161 -44.80 -8.29 -20.48
CA ILE A 161 -45.85 -7.28 -20.30
C ILE A 161 -46.51 -6.92 -21.64
N ILE A 162 -45.90 -7.26 -22.77
CA ILE A 162 -46.43 -6.94 -24.10
C ILE A 162 -47.28 -8.12 -24.59
N SER A 163 -48.51 -7.83 -25.02
CA SER A 163 -49.53 -8.85 -25.34
C SER A 163 -49.66 -9.19 -26.83
N SER A 164 -48.87 -8.60 -27.72
CA SER A 164 -48.88 -8.91 -29.15
C SER A 164 -47.62 -8.38 -29.86
N SER A 165 -47.46 -8.71 -31.14
CA SER A 165 -46.42 -8.16 -32.04
C SER A 165 -46.44 -6.64 -32.19
N ASP A 166 -47.48 -5.97 -31.69
CA ASP A 166 -47.77 -4.55 -31.94
C ASP A 166 -47.35 -3.65 -30.77
N GLY A 167 -46.69 -4.20 -29.75
CA GLY A 167 -46.11 -3.42 -28.65
C GLY A 167 -47.12 -2.95 -27.59
N THR A 168 -48.36 -3.46 -27.61
CA THR A 168 -49.39 -3.07 -26.63
C THR A 168 -49.19 -3.80 -25.29
N PRO A 169 -49.08 -3.10 -24.15
CA PRO A 169 -49.02 -3.72 -22.83
C PRO A 169 -50.33 -4.42 -22.43
N TYR A 170 -50.28 -5.47 -21.62
CA TYR A 170 -51.47 -6.13 -21.06
C TYR A 170 -52.29 -5.18 -20.17
N GLN A 171 -53.61 -5.38 -20.14
CA GLN A 171 -54.56 -4.54 -19.38
C GLN A 171 -54.30 -4.53 -17.86
N TYR A 172 -53.67 -5.57 -17.30
CA TYR A 172 -53.27 -5.59 -15.89
C TYR A 172 -52.10 -4.65 -15.58
N VAL A 173 -51.38 -4.14 -16.59
CA VAL A 173 -50.31 -3.15 -16.46
C VAL A 173 -50.81 -1.72 -16.69
N THR A 174 -51.85 -1.54 -17.50
CA THR A 174 -52.47 -0.21 -17.74
C THR A 174 -53.56 0.14 -16.72
N GLY A 175 -53.87 -0.78 -15.79
CA GLY A 175 -54.89 -0.59 -14.76
C GLY A 175 -54.41 0.22 -13.57
N SER A 176 -55.32 0.94 -12.92
CA SER A 176 -55.04 1.86 -11.80
C SER A 176 -54.51 1.21 -10.51
N PHE A 177 -54.51 -0.13 -10.43
CA PHE A 177 -54.01 -0.90 -9.28
C PHE A 177 -52.57 -1.38 -9.45
N PHE A 178 -51.96 -1.09 -10.60
CA PHE A 178 -50.60 -1.53 -10.90
C PHE A 178 -49.58 -0.56 -10.30
N PHE A 179 -48.68 -1.05 -9.44
CA PHE A 179 -47.53 -0.30 -8.91
C PHE A 179 -46.23 -1.05 -9.21
N PHE A 180 -45.27 -0.39 -9.89
CA PHE A 180 -43.94 -0.96 -10.13
C PHE A 180 -43.07 -0.81 -8.87
N PHE A 181 -42.37 -1.88 -8.51
CA PHE A 181 -41.27 -1.84 -7.55
C PHE A 181 -40.03 -2.44 -8.21
N PHE A 182 -38.89 -1.79 -8.05
CA PHE A 182 -37.60 -2.32 -8.48
C PHE A 182 -36.89 -2.95 -7.28
N THR A 183 -36.28 -4.11 -7.49
CA THR A 183 -35.53 -4.84 -6.44
C THR A 183 -34.02 -4.81 -6.68
N THR A 184 -33.59 -4.48 -7.89
CA THR A 184 -32.16 -4.47 -8.27
C THR A 184 -31.86 -3.38 -9.29
N ILE A 185 -30.77 -2.65 -9.09
CA ILE A 185 -30.18 -1.77 -10.10
C ILE A 185 -28.94 -2.45 -10.70
N GLY A 186 -28.87 -2.54 -12.03
CA GLY A 186 -27.75 -3.15 -12.73
C GLY A 186 -26.96 -2.11 -13.52
N SER A 187 -25.68 -1.90 -13.18
CA SER A 187 -24.79 -1.07 -13.98
C SER A 187 -24.11 -1.92 -15.06
N HIS A 188 -24.38 -1.65 -16.33
CA HIS A 188 -23.70 -2.30 -17.45
C HIS A 188 -22.56 -1.41 -17.97
N ARG A 189 -21.31 -1.79 -17.71
CA ARG A 189 -20.15 -1.35 -18.50
C ARG A 189 -19.71 -2.46 -19.44
N ARG A 190 -19.56 -2.18 -20.74
CA ARG A 190 -18.81 -3.08 -21.64
C ARG A 190 -17.36 -3.15 -21.15
N LYS A 191 -17.03 -4.26 -20.47
CA LYS A 191 -15.72 -4.69 -19.96
C LYS A 191 -15.00 -3.71 -19.03
N GLN A 192 -15.12 -3.93 -17.71
CA GLN A 192 -13.96 -4.10 -16.83
C GLN A 192 -14.32 -5.09 -15.72
N LEU A 193 -13.65 -6.24 -15.70
CA LEU A 193 -13.74 -7.27 -14.67
C LEU A 193 -13.06 -6.77 -13.39
N LYS A 194 -13.83 -6.55 -12.32
CA LYS A 194 -13.35 -6.73 -10.94
C LYS A 194 -14.47 -7.41 -10.15
N LYS A 195 -14.30 -8.72 -9.93
CA LYS A 195 -15.13 -9.55 -9.06
C LYS A 195 -14.60 -9.38 -7.64
N GLY A 196 -15.28 -8.59 -6.82
CA GLY A 196 -15.12 -8.62 -5.36
C GLY A 196 -16.16 -9.58 -4.81
N ILE A 197 -15.72 -10.64 -4.14
CA ILE A 197 -16.55 -11.47 -3.28
C ILE A 197 -16.50 -10.81 -1.91
N ILE A 198 -17.66 -10.47 -1.37
CA ILE A 198 -17.85 -10.21 0.06
C ILE A 198 -18.54 -11.48 0.55
N ASP A 199 -17.81 -12.28 1.31
CA ASP A 199 -18.42 -13.33 2.13
C ASP A 199 -18.80 -12.66 3.46
N ASP A 200 -20.06 -12.83 3.86
CA ASP A 200 -20.62 -12.41 5.15
C ASP A 200 -19.99 -13.19 6.33
#